data_AF-A0A7T0BYP5-F1
#
_entry.id   AF-A0A7T0BYP5-F1
#
_cell.length_a   1.000
_cell.length_b   1.000
_cell.length_c   1.000
_cell.angle_alpha   90.00
_cell.angle_beta   90.00
_cell.angle_gamma   90.00
#
_symmetry.space_group_name_H-M   'P 1'
#
loop_
_entity.id
_entity.type
_entity.pdbx_description
1 polymer ?
#
loop_
_entity_poly.entity_id
_entity_poly.type
_entity_poly.pdbx_seq_one_letter_code
_entity_poly.pdbx_strand_id
1 'polypeptide(L)'
;MNEDFDEGLTQEKILELFFEMGGSLDKINTAIDDRLFKNRTRKITTFEMFIKSRIETNPKVLKMAKMEIDFVEAIYLSQYPALKDLEILDLRQNPILDSGLIALCNSEVLKNIKELDIRNCTITRDGLVALSESETLSQLEKLDARMNRLGKRWEEKLMGLPNLPNLKEVKVL
;
A
#
# COMPACT_ATOMS: atom_id res chain seq x y z
N MET A 1 21.89 19.06 -19.88
CA MET A 1 22.47 17.97 -20.70
C MET A 1 22.80 16.84 -19.72
N ASN A 2 22.34 15.64 -20.05
CA ASN A 2 22.16 14.45 -19.20
C ASN A 2 20.78 14.37 -18.51
N GLU A 3 19.75 14.36 -19.35
CA GLU A 3 18.53 13.59 -19.10
C GLU A 3 18.86 12.12 -19.37
N ASP A 4 19.57 11.47 -18.45
CA ASP A 4 19.45 10.02 -18.31
C ASP A 4 18.12 9.80 -17.59
N PHE A 5 17.04 9.71 -18.37
CA PHE A 5 15.83 9.04 -17.91
C PHE A 5 16.25 7.62 -17.56
N ASP A 6 16.60 7.39 -16.30
CA ASP A 6 16.36 6.11 -15.66
C ASP A 6 14.91 5.76 -16.05
N GLU A 7 14.72 4.77 -16.91
CA GLU A 7 13.40 4.23 -17.24
C GLU A 7 12.87 3.53 -15.99
N GLY A 8 12.59 4.35 -14.97
CA GLY A 8 12.35 3.96 -13.61
C GLY A 8 11.26 2.92 -13.54
N LEU A 9 11.38 2.06 -12.54
CA LEU A 9 10.38 1.07 -12.28
C LEU A 9 9.12 1.76 -11.76
N THR A 10 8.09 1.85 -12.60
CA THR A 10 6.83 2.50 -12.24
C THR A 10 5.84 1.51 -11.64
N GLN A 11 4.77 2.03 -11.04
CA GLN A 11 3.65 1.21 -10.57
C GLN A 11 3.09 0.31 -11.69
N GLU A 12 2.98 0.84 -12.92
CA GLU A 12 2.47 0.12 -14.08
C GLU A 12 3.34 -1.09 -14.41
N LYS A 13 4.68 -0.93 -14.47
CA LYS A 13 5.61 -2.03 -14.75
C LYS A 13 5.53 -3.16 -13.71
N ILE A 14 5.28 -2.82 -12.44
CA ILE A 14 5.11 -3.82 -11.39
C ILE A 14 3.77 -4.54 -11.56
N LEU A 15 2.69 -3.80 -11.81
CA LEU A 15 1.38 -4.39 -12.06
C LEU A 15 1.39 -5.30 -13.30
N GLU A 16 2.07 -4.91 -14.37
CA GLU A 16 2.29 -5.73 -15.57
C GLU A 16 2.92 -7.09 -15.24
N LEU A 17 3.90 -7.14 -14.33
CA LEU A 17 4.48 -8.41 -13.87
C LEU A 17 3.45 -9.35 -13.24
N PHE A 18 2.51 -8.80 -12.46
CA PHE A 18 1.42 -9.60 -11.87
C PHE A 18 0.48 -10.16 -12.96
N PHE A 19 0.20 -9.39 -14.00
CA PHE A 19 -0.62 -9.81 -15.13
C PHE A 19 0.08 -10.85 -16.01
N GLU A 20 1.32 -10.62 -16.42
CA GLU A 20 2.09 -11.48 -17.34
C GLU A 20 2.33 -12.88 -16.77
N MET A 21 2.56 -12.97 -15.45
CA MET A 21 2.94 -14.22 -14.79
C MET A 21 1.73 -15.08 -14.35
N GLY A 22 0.52 -14.69 -14.76
CA GLY A 22 -0.70 -15.48 -14.57
C GLY A 22 -1.02 -15.82 -13.11
N GLY A 23 -0.62 -14.96 -12.16
CA GLY A 23 -0.88 -15.15 -10.73
C GLY A 23 -0.02 -16.20 -10.02
N SER A 24 1.01 -16.76 -10.66
CA SER A 24 1.98 -17.63 -9.96
C SER A 24 2.89 -16.79 -9.07
N LEU A 25 2.55 -16.71 -7.78
CA LEU A 25 3.30 -15.93 -6.79
C LEU A 25 4.80 -16.28 -6.77
N ASP A 26 5.17 -17.56 -6.85
CA ASP A 26 6.58 -17.97 -6.86
C ASP A 26 7.34 -17.40 -8.07
N LYS A 27 6.72 -17.40 -9.26
CA LYS A 27 7.32 -16.82 -10.47
C LYS A 27 7.40 -15.31 -10.41
N ILE A 28 6.35 -14.66 -9.90
CA ILE A 28 6.31 -13.21 -9.68
C ILE A 28 7.42 -12.81 -8.70
N ASN A 29 7.52 -13.50 -7.58
CA ASN A 29 8.52 -13.22 -6.55
C ASN A 29 9.94 -13.36 -7.10
N THR A 30 10.20 -14.43 -7.84
CA THR A 30 11.50 -14.67 -8.47
C THR A 30 11.82 -13.56 -9.49
N ALA A 31 10.86 -13.19 -10.34
CA ALA A 31 11.05 -12.14 -11.32
C ALA A 31 11.31 -10.76 -10.68
N ILE A 32 10.58 -10.44 -9.60
CA ILE A 32 10.80 -9.21 -8.82
C ILE A 32 12.19 -9.24 -8.17
N ASP A 33 12.59 -10.35 -7.56
CA ASP A 33 13.92 -10.47 -6.94
C ASP A 33 15.04 -10.33 -7.98
N ASP A 34 14.94 -10.99 -9.13
CA ASP A 34 15.97 -10.95 -10.17
C ASP A 34 16.11 -9.54 -10.78
N ARG A 35 14.98 -8.85 -11.01
CA ARG A 35 14.97 -7.52 -11.62
C ARG A 35 15.36 -6.43 -10.62
N LEU A 36 14.95 -6.56 -9.35
CA LEU A 36 14.94 -5.41 -8.42
C LEU A 36 15.82 -5.56 -7.19
N PHE A 37 16.28 -6.76 -6.83
CA PHE A 37 16.95 -6.96 -5.54
C PHE A 37 18.22 -6.11 -5.37
N LYS A 38 18.97 -5.83 -6.45
CA LYS A 38 20.22 -5.06 -6.39
C LYS A 38 20.07 -3.67 -5.75
N ASN A 39 18.86 -3.10 -5.79
CA ASN A 39 18.56 -1.75 -5.29
C ASN A 39 17.63 -1.74 -4.08
N ARG A 40 17.42 -2.88 -3.42
CA ARG A 40 16.45 -3.04 -2.32
C ARG A 40 17.11 -3.50 -1.03
N THR A 41 16.45 -3.19 0.09
CA THR A 41 16.85 -3.63 1.43
C THR A 41 16.66 -5.14 1.63
N ARG A 42 15.68 -5.74 0.94
CA ARG A 42 15.38 -7.18 1.01
C ARG A 42 14.75 -7.70 -0.28
N LYS A 43 14.73 -9.03 -0.38
CA LYS A 43 13.99 -9.79 -1.39
C LYS A 43 12.49 -9.77 -1.10
N ILE A 44 11.68 -9.76 -2.15
CA ILE A 44 10.23 -9.88 -2.03
C ILE A 44 9.83 -11.27 -1.54
N THR A 45 10.59 -12.31 -1.88
CA THR A 45 10.39 -13.67 -1.31
C THR A 45 10.49 -13.67 0.22
N THR A 46 11.47 -12.95 0.77
CA THR A 46 11.64 -12.82 2.22
C THR A 46 10.52 -12.00 2.84
N PHE A 47 10.09 -10.93 2.16
CA PHE A 47 8.96 -10.12 2.58
C PHE A 47 7.64 -10.91 2.60
N GLU A 48 7.37 -11.70 1.57
CA GLU A 48 6.20 -12.57 1.49
C GLU A 48 6.18 -13.58 2.64
N MET A 49 7.30 -14.27 2.90
CA MET A 49 7.39 -15.22 4.01
C MET A 49 7.04 -14.57 5.36
N PHE A 50 7.50 -13.34 5.58
CA PHE A 50 7.14 -12.58 6.77
C PHE A 50 5.63 -12.33 6.84
N ILE A 51 5.02 -11.83 5.76
CA ILE A 51 3.58 -11.54 5.71
C ILE A 51 2.79 -12.81 6.00
N LYS A 52 3.12 -13.90 5.31
CA LYS A 52 2.47 -15.20 5.45
C LYS A 52 2.45 -15.67 6.91
N SER A 53 3.59 -15.61 7.59
CA SER A 53 3.69 -15.98 9.01
C SER A 53 2.80 -15.13 9.92
N ARG A 54 2.65 -13.82 9.62
CA ARG A 54 1.79 -12.93 10.42
C ARG A 54 0.31 -13.22 10.23
N ILE A 55 -0.13 -13.43 9.00
CA ILE A 55 -1.53 -13.69 8.70
C ILE A 55 -1.97 -15.11 9.10
N GLU A 56 -1.05 -16.08 9.18
CA GLU A 56 -1.31 -17.39 9.79
C GLU A 56 -1.66 -17.26 11.29
N THR A 57 -1.06 -16.28 11.98
CA THR A 57 -1.36 -16.01 13.39
C THR A 57 -2.65 -15.21 13.54
N ASN A 58 -2.85 -14.19 12.70
CA ASN A 58 -4.06 -13.39 12.69
C ASN A 58 -4.32 -12.83 11.27
N PRO A 59 -5.27 -13.39 10.51
CA PRO A 59 -5.51 -12.98 9.13
C PRO A 59 -6.10 -11.57 9.03
N LYS A 60 -6.64 -11.01 10.12
CA LYS A 60 -7.30 -9.71 10.15
C LYS A 60 -6.36 -8.55 10.47
N VAL A 61 -5.16 -8.81 10.97
CA VAL A 61 -4.27 -7.76 11.49
C VAL A 61 -2.85 -7.94 10.98
N LEU A 62 -2.35 -6.95 10.26
CA LEU A 62 -0.98 -6.90 9.76
C LEU A 62 -0.34 -5.59 10.21
N LYS A 63 0.64 -5.70 11.11
CA LYS A 63 1.38 -4.55 11.63
C LYS A 63 2.83 -4.63 11.22
N MET A 64 3.27 -3.62 10.47
CA MET A 64 4.58 -3.57 9.83
C MET A 64 5.24 -2.20 9.98
N ALA A 65 4.99 -1.55 11.12
CA ALA A 65 5.57 -0.25 11.43
C ALA A 65 7.10 -0.27 11.41
N LYS A 66 7.72 0.72 10.74
CA LYS A 66 9.18 0.92 10.71
C LYS A 66 9.93 -0.34 10.25
N MET A 67 9.50 -0.88 9.12
CA MET A 67 10.11 -2.05 8.49
C MET A 67 10.87 -1.70 7.20
N GLU A 68 11.01 -0.42 6.86
CA GLU A 68 11.61 0.03 5.60
C GLU A 68 10.81 -0.47 4.38
N ILE A 69 9.47 -0.48 4.49
CA ILE A 69 8.58 -0.86 3.39
C ILE A 69 8.55 0.25 2.34
N ASP A 70 8.90 -0.09 1.10
CA ASP A 70 8.85 0.84 -0.01
C ASP A 70 7.56 0.73 -0.84
N PHE A 71 7.43 1.57 -1.87
CA PHE A 71 6.25 1.57 -2.74
C PHE A 71 6.06 0.24 -3.50
N VAL A 72 7.14 -0.47 -3.83
CA VAL A 72 7.07 -1.78 -4.52
C VAL A 72 6.45 -2.83 -3.60
N GLU A 73 6.87 -2.87 -2.34
CA GLU A 73 6.28 -3.76 -1.34
C GLU A 73 4.83 -3.40 -1.05
N ALA A 74 4.47 -2.12 -1.04
CA ALA A 74 3.07 -1.69 -0.93
C ALA A 74 2.23 -2.15 -2.14
N ILE A 75 2.76 -2.04 -3.36
CA ILE A 75 2.12 -2.59 -4.58
C ILE A 75 1.97 -4.11 -4.46
N TYR A 76 3.01 -4.80 -3.98
CA TYR A 76 2.95 -6.24 -3.76
C TYR A 76 1.81 -6.62 -2.79
N LEU A 77 1.70 -5.92 -1.65
CA LEU A 77 0.60 -6.12 -0.69
C LEU A 77 -0.77 -5.91 -1.35
N SER A 78 -0.88 -4.92 -2.25
CA SER A 78 -2.13 -4.61 -2.96
C SER A 78 -2.61 -5.76 -3.87
N GLN A 79 -1.73 -6.70 -4.21
CA GLN A 79 -2.02 -7.85 -5.06
C GLN A 79 -1.99 -9.18 -4.30
N TYR A 80 -1.53 -9.21 -3.04
CA TYR A 80 -1.23 -10.46 -2.34
C TYR A 80 -2.51 -11.18 -1.85
N PRO A 81 -2.99 -12.27 -2.51
CA PRO A 81 -4.36 -12.77 -2.34
C PRO A 81 -4.70 -13.25 -0.93
N ALA A 82 -3.68 -13.63 -0.15
CA ALA A 82 -3.86 -14.08 1.22
C ALA A 82 -4.29 -12.95 2.19
N LEU A 83 -4.23 -11.68 1.77
CA LEU A 83 -4.70 -10.53 2.56
C LEU A 83 -6.20 -10.23 2.38
N LYS A 84 -6.95 -11.07 1.66
CA LYS A 84 -8.37 -10.85 1.38
C LYS A 84 -9.25 -10.62 2.62
N ASP A 85 -8.85 -11.13 3.78
CA ASP A 85 -9.59 -11.03 5.04
C ASP A 85 -9.01 -9.96 6.00
N LEU A 86 -8.04 -9.17 5.51
CA LEU A 86 -7.35 -8.18 6.32
C LEU A 86 -8.27 -6.99 6.64
N GLU A 87 -8.34 -6.64 7.93
CA GLU A 87 -9.17 -5.52 8.43
C GLU A 87 -8.31 -4.36 8.96
N ILE A 88 -7.11 -4.64 9.48
CA ILE A 88 -6.21 -3.65 10.08
C ILE A 88 -4.84 -3.73 9.43
N LEU A 89 -4.40 -2.63 8.83
CA LEU A 89 -3.10 -2.47 8.20
C LEU A 89 -2.34 -1.29 8.81
N ASP A 90 -1.23 -1.59 9.49
CA ASP A 90 -0.32 -0.58 10.04
C ASP A 90 0.99 -0.57 9.24
N LEU A 91 1.16 0.48 8.43
CA LEU A 91 2.32 0.74 7.58
C LEU A 91 3.12 1.95 8.06
N ARG A 92 2.89 2.47 9.26
CA ARG A 92 3.53 3.72 9.69
C ARG A 92 5.06 3.66 9.65
N GLN A 93 5.68 4.81 9.42
CA GLN A 93 7.14 4.96 9.34
C GLN A 93 7.77 4.11 8.23
N ASN A 94 7.09 3.97 7.09
CA ASN A 94 7.60 3.28 5.91
C ASN A 94 7.43 4.17 4.67
N PRO A 95 8.45 4.36 3.83
CA PRO A 95 8.35 5.20 2.65
C PRO A 95 7.57 4.51 1.51
N ILE A 96 6.25 4.40 1.64
CA ILE A 96 5.41 3.80 0.58
C ILE A 96 5.09 4.76 -0.56
N LEU A 97 5.25 6.08 -0.34
CA LEU A 97 4.98 7.15 -1.31
C LEU A 97 3.51 7.15 -1.81
N ASP A 98 3.17 8.13 -2.65
CA ASP A 98 1.83 8.17 -3.26
C ASP A 98 1.56 6.93 -4.13
N SER A 99 2.54 6.42 -4.86
CA SER A 99 2.40 5.21 -5.70
C SER A 99 1.99 3.98 -4.90
N GLY A 100 2.57 3.80 -3.70
CA GLY A 100 2.17 2.71 -2.82
C GLY A 100 0.74 2.88 -2.32
N LEU A 101 0.35 4.09 -1.90
CA LEU A 101 -1.01 4.35 -1.45
C LEU A 101 -2.04 4.20 -2.58
N ILE A 102 -1.74 4.68 -3.79
CA ILE A 102 -2.59 4.52 -4.98
C ILE A 102 -2.85 3.03 -5.25
N ALA A 103 -1.80 2.19 -5.18
CA ALA A 103 -1.95 0.76 -5.38
C ALA A 103 -2.87 0.12 -4.32
N LEU A 104 -2.71 0.50 -3.05
CA LEU A 104 -3.59 0.06 -1.97
C LEU A 104 -5.04 0.51 -2.18
N CYS A 105 -5.27 1.75 -2.65
CA CYS A 105 -6.58 2.31 -2.94
C CYS A 105 -7.30 1.65 -4.13
N ASN A 106 -6.56 0.96 -5.01
CA ASN A 106 -7.10 0.23 -6.16
C ASN A 106 -7.10 -1.29 -5.94
N SER A 107 -6.82 -1.76 -4.72
CA SER A 107 -6.72 -3.18 -4.43
C SER A 107 -8.09 -3.81 -4.22
N GLU A 108 -8.44 -4.77 -5.07
CA GLU A 108 -9.60 -5.66 -4.88
C GLU A 108 -9.40 -6.66 -3.73
N VAL A 109 -8.14 -6.93 -3.38
CA VAL A 109 -7.77 -7.82 -2.28
C VAL A 109 -8.04 -7.14 -0.93
N LEU A 110 -7.70 -5.87 -0.79
CA LEU A 110 -7.73 -5.14 0.49
C LEU A 110 -9.08 -4.45 0.78
N LYS A 111 -10.16 -4.85 0.10
CA LYS A 111 -11.50 -4.25 0.23
C LYS A 111 -12.13 -4.32 1.63
N ASN A 112 -11.60 -5.17 2.51
CA ASN A 112 -12.11 -5.37 3.87
C ASN A 112 -11.40 -4.51 4.93
N ILE A 113 -10.45 -3.65 4.53
CA ILE A 113 -9.72 -2.79 5.45
C ILE A 113 -10.68 -1.80 6.14
N LYS A 114 -10.60 -1.78 7.47
CA LYS A 114 -11.32 -0.88 8.38
C LYS A 114 -10.41 0.13 9.04
N GLU A 115 -9.16 -0.23 9.31
CA GLU A 115 -8.17 0.67 9.92
C GLU A 115 -6.90 0.70 9.09
N LEU A 116 -6.51 1.90 8.65
CA LEU A 116 -5.29 2.15 7.88
C LEU A 116 -4.42 3.20 8.59
N ASP A 117 -3.22 2.78 9.00
CA ASP A 117 -2.21 3.67 9.58
C ASP A 117 -1.05 3.85 8.59
N ILE A 118 -0.97 5.04 8.00
CA ILE A 118 0.05 5.46 7.03
C ILE A 118 0.82 6.68 7.56
N ARG A 119 0.97 6.78 8.88
CA ARG A 119 1.72 7.88 9.49
C ARG A 119 3.17 7.88 9.05
N ASN A 120 3.69 9.05 8.68
CA ASN A 120 5.09 9.21 8.26
C ASN A 120 5.47 8.24 7.13
N CYS A 121 4.69 8.25 6.04
CA CYS A 121 4.87 7.36 4.90
C CYS A 121 5.18 8.08 3.57
N THR A 122 5.54 9.38 3.65
CA THR A 122 5.84 10.24 2.50
C THR A 122 4.65 10.40 1.56
N ILE A 123 3.44 10.46 2.13
CA ILE A 123 2.20 10.67 1.38
C ILE A 123 2.01 12.16 1.14
N THR A 124 1.65 12.53 -0.08
CA THR A 124 1.35 13.91 -0.46
C THR A 124 -0.15 14.10 -0.66
N ARG A 125 -0.52 15.26 -1.23
CA ARG A 125 -1.92 15.53 -1.56
C ARG A 125 -2.44 14.59 -2.64
N ASP A 126 -1.58 14.16 -3.55
CA ASP A 126 -1.96 13.32 -4.69
C ASP A 126 -2.38 11.92 -4.20
N GLY A 127 -1.66 11.36 -3.23
CA GLY A 127 -2.08 10.13 -2.56
C GLY A 127 -3.43 10.24 -1.83
N LEU A 128 -3.73 11.40 -1.21
CA LEU A 128 -5.04 11.63 -0.60
C LEU A 128 -6.17 11.89 -1.60
N VAL A 129 -5.87 12.45 -2.78
CA VAL A 129 -6.84 12.53 -3.88
C VAL A 129 -7.23 11.12 -4.31
N ALA A 130 -6.25 10.25 -4.55
CA ALA A 130 -6.51 8.85 -4.89
C ALA A 130 -7.32 8.11 -3.81
N LEU A 131 -7.01 8.34 -2.53
CA LEU A 131 -7.82 7.77 -1.44
C LEU A 131 -9.26 8.27 -1.45
N SER A 132 -9.49 9.55 -1.74
CA SER A 132 -10.84 10.12 -1.83
C SER A 132 -11.67 9.57 -2.99
N GLU A 133 -11.00 9.06 -4.02
CA GLU A 133 -11.61 8.48 -5.23
C GLU A 133 -11.68 6.94 -5.17
N SER A 134 -11.04 6.31 -4.18
CA SER A 134 -11.00 4.85 -4.02
C SER A 134 -12.39 4.23 -3.94
N GLU A 135 -12.71 3.34 -4.87
CA GLU A 135 -13.97 2.59 -4.87
C GLU A 135 -13.87 1.29 -4.06
N THR A 136 -12.66 0.84 -3.72
CA THR A 136 -12.44 -0.46 -3.05
C THR A 136 -12.42 -0.33 -1.52
N LEU A 137 -11.94 0.77 -0.95
CA LEU A 137 -11.81 0.99 0.50
C LEU A 137 -13.12 1.44 1.17
N SER A 138 -14.26 0.98 0.68
CA SER A 138 -15.59 1.34 1.19
C SER A 138 -15.84 0.94 2.66
N GLN A 139 -15.08 -0.01 3.20
CA GLN A 139 -15.16 -0.47 4.59
C GLN A 139 -14.26 0.33 5.55
N LEU A 140 -13.48 1.30 5.05
CA LEU A 140 -12.53 2.04 5.87
C LEU A 140 -13.28 2.88 6.91
N GLU A 141 -12.96 2.66 8.19
CA GLU A 141 -13.55 3.35 9.33
C GLU A 141 -12.59 4.37 9.95
N LYS A 142 -11.29 4.07 9.95
CA LYS A 142 -10.25 4.90 10.56
C LYS A 142 -9.04 5.06 9.66
N LEU A 143 -8.64 6.30 9.46
CA LEU A 143 -7.42 6.69 8.75
C LEU A 143 -6.51 7.52 9.65
N ASP A 144 -5.27 7.07 9.82
CA ASP A 144 -4.21 7.86 10.43
C ASP A 144 -3.12 8.16 9.40
N ALA A 145 -3.11 9.41 8.92
CA ALA A 145 -2.16 9.92 7.93
C ALA A 145 -1.29 11.06 8.49
N ARG A 146 -1.20 11.18 9.82
CA ARG A 146 -0.36 12.19 10.49
C ARG A 146 1.11 12.08 10.08
N MET A 147 1.88 13.13 10.33
CA MET A 147 3.31 13.19 9.98
C MET A 147 3.62 13.05 8.48
N ASN A 148 2.64 13.24 7.59
CA ASN A 148 2.84 13.36 6.14
C ASN A 148 2.81 14.83 5.66
N ARG A 149 2.84 15.80 6.60
CA ARG A 149 2.77 17.25 6.32
C ARG A 149 1.51 17.64 5.52
N LEU A 150 0.42 16.95 5.78
CA LEU A 150 -0.89 17.18 5.16
C LEU A 150 -1.63 18.30 5.91
N GLY A 151 -2.43 19.08 5.20
CA GLY A 151 -3.24 20.14 5.82
C GLY A 151 -4.50 19.58 6.46
N LYS A 152 -4.92 20.13 7.61
CA LYS A 152 -6.12 19.72 8.37
C LYS A 152 -7.41 19.64 7.55
N ARG A 153 -7.52 20.42 6.47
CA ARG A 153 -8.68 20.41 5.55
C ARG A 153 -9.00 19.02 4.98
N TRP A 154 -8.04 18.11 4.97
CA TRP A 154 -8.27 16.73 4.54
C TRP A 154 -9.12 15.92 5.51
N GLU A 155 -9.15 16.26 6.81
CA GLU A 155 -10.06 15.64 7.77
C GLU A 155 -11.51 15.92 7.36
N GLU A 156 -11.82 17.17 6.99
CA GLU A 156 -13.16 17.55 6.52
C GLU A 156 -13.46 16.98 5.12
N LYS A 157 -12.49 17.00 4.21
CA LYS A 157 -12.69 16.56 2.81
C LYS A 157 -12.97 15.06 2.68
N LEU A 158 -12.37 14.23 3.53
CA LEU A 158 -12.54 12.77 3.45
C LEU A 158 -13.81 12.30 4.16
N MET A 159 -14.28 13.03 5.16
CA MET A 159 -15.45 12.65 5.94
C MET A 159 -16.75 12.81 5.13
N GLY A 160 -17.58 11.77 5.12
CA GLY A 160 -18.89 11.80 4.44
C GLY A 160 -18.83 11.64 2.92
N LEU A 161 -17.68 11.27 2.36
CA LEU A 161 -17.58 10.93 0.94
C LEU A 161 -18.39 9.65 0.62
N PRO A 162 -19.08 9.61 -0.53
CA PRO A 162 -19.87 8.44 -0.92
C PRO A 162 -19.02 7.18 -1.11
N ASN A 163 -17.76 7.35 -1.51
CA ASN A 163 -16.80 6.25 -1.72
C ASN A 163 -16.19 5.74 -0.40
N LEU A 164 -16.24 6.54 0.67
CA LEU A 164 -15.78 6.19 2.02
C LEU A 164 -16.94 6.30 3.03
N PRO A 165 -18.05 5.57 2.81
CA PRO A 165 -19.29 5.80 3.54
C PRO A 165 -19.20 5.42 5.03
N ASN A 166 -18.22 4.60 5.40
CA ASN A 166 -18.02 4.11 6.76
C ASN A 166 -16.95 4.88 7.54
N LEU A 167 -16.31 5.89 6.93
CA LEU A 167 -15.21 6.62 7.54
C LEU A 167 -15.70 7.49 8.70
N LYS A 168 -15.16 7.22 9.89
CA LYS A 168 -15.57 7.85 11.16
C LYS A 168 -14.45 8.67 11.78
N GLU A 169 -13.19 8.30 11.52
CA GLU A 169 -12.02 8.93 12.12
C GLU A 169 -10.96 9.20 11.07
N VAL A 170 -10.52 10.45 10.96
CA VAL A 170 -9.42 10.89 10.10
C VAL A 170 -8.48 11.76 10.92
N LYS A 171 -7.19 11.45 10.87
CA LYS A 171 -6.13 12.24 11.51
C LYS A 171 -5.03 12.55 10.50
N VAL A 172 -4.74 13.83 10.25
CA VAL A 172 -3.72 14.23 9.26
C VAL A 172 -2.61 15.14 9.80
N LEU A 173 -2.75 15.66 11.03
CA LEU A 173 -1.77 16.50 11.73
C LEU A 173 -0.87 15.72 12.69
#